data_AF-A0A9E0AJ89-F1
#
_entry.id   AF-A0A9E0AJ89-F1
#
_cell.length_a   1.000
_cell.length_b   1.000
_cell.length_c   1.000
_cell.angle_alpha   90.00
_cell.angle_beta   90.00
_cell.angle_gamma   90.00
#
_symmetry.space_group_name_H-M   'P 1'
#
loop_
_entity.id
_entity.type
_entity.pdbx_description
1 polymer ?
#
loop_
_entity_poly.entity_id
_entity_poly.type
_entity_poly.pdbx_seq_one_letter_code
_entity_poly.pdbx_strand_id
1 'polypeptide(L)'
;MRKLIHLEPKVGRILVSEPFLMDSYFKRSVILLGEHGEEGTVGFILNKPTDLGLNDALEDFPPFEVPLYFGGPVQTDTIHFLHTIGAKLEGSKEILPGIWWGGSLEMFKLMIDTHQVGKDDIRFFAGYSGWEPNQLNDELRSKTWLVSN
;
A
#
# COMPACT_ATOMS: atom_id res chain seq x y z
N MET A 1 -26.69 -21.11 -8.18
CA MET A 1 -26.11 -20.28 -7.11
C MET A 1 -24.61 -20.21 -7.31
N ARG A 2 -24.04 -19.02 -7.59
CA ARG A 2 -22.58 -18.84 -7.55
C ARG A 2 -22.17 -18.98 -6.09
N LYS A 3 -21.35 -19.99 -5.77
CA LYS A 3 -20.66 -20.08 -4.48
C LYS A 3 -19.87 -18.78 -4.35
N LEU A 4 -20.21 -17.91 -3.39
CA LEU A 4 -19.31 -16.83 -3.03
C LEU A 4 -18.05 -17.51 -2.51
N ILE A 5 -16.98 -17.44 -3.29
CA ILE A 5 -15.67 -17.87 -2.84
C ILE A 5 -15.26 -16.83 -1.79
N HIS A 6 -15.40 -17.16 -0.52
CA HIS A 6 -14.80 -16.38 0.54
C HIS A 6 -13.30 -16.59 0.45
N LEU A 7 -12.60 -15.58 -0.08
CA LEU A 7 -11.15 -15.56 -0.09
C LEU A 7 -10.67 -15.17 1.30
N GLU A 8 -9.68 -15.90 1.80
CA GLU A 8 -8.98 -15.54 3.04
C GLU A 8 -8.01 -14.37 2.78
N PRO A 9 -7.78 -13.49 3.77
CA PRO A 9 -6.76 -12.46 3.69
C PRO A 9 -5.38 -13.10 3.54
N LYS A 10 -4.55 -12.48 2.71
CA LYS A 10 -3.20 -12.96 2.37
C LYS A 10 -2.41 -11.79 1.78
N VAL A 11 -1.09 -11.82 1.90
CA VAL A 11 -0.22 -10.88 1.19
C VAL A 11 -0.53 -10.87 -0.32
N GLY A 12 -0.69 -9.67 -0.86
CA GLY A 12 -1.08 -9.42 -2.25
C GLY A 12 -2.59 -9.46 -2.52
N ARG A 13 -3.43 -9.77 -1.52
CA ARG A 13 -4.88 -9.61 -1.67
C ARG A 13 -5.31 -8.17 -1.54
N ILE A 14 -6.47 -7.89 -2.09
CA ILE A 14 -7.12 -6.59 -1.99
C ILE A 14 -8.28 -6.70 -0.99
N LEU A 15 -8.40 -5.72 -0.08
CA LEU A 15 -9.60 -5.49 0.70
C LEU A 15 -10.40 -4.36 0.06
N VAL A 16 -11.69 -4.60 -0.14
CA VAL A 16 -12.64 -3.60 -0.61
C VAL A 16 -13.59 -3.29 0.54
N SER A 17 -13.62 -2.02 0.94
CA SER A 17 -14.53 -1.56 2.00
C SER A 17 -15.99 -1.79 1.61
N GLU A 18 -16.82 -2.11 2.60
CA GLU A 18 -18.26 -2.12 2.44
C GLU A 18 -18.79 -0.71 2.08
N PRO A 19 -19.74 -0.56 1.14
CA PRO A 19 -20.20 0.75 0.64
C PRO A 19 -20.66 1.76 1.70
N PHE A 20 -21.21 1.31 2.82
CA PHE A 20 -21.77 2.10 3.89
C PHE A 20 -20.87 2.16 5.13
N LEU A 21 -19.61 1.73 5.03
CA LEU A 21 -18.63 1.91 6.09
C LEU A 21 -18.55 3.40 6.47
N MET A 22 -18.81 3.68 7.75
CA MET A 22 -18.89 5.04 8.29
C MET A 22 -17.53 5.60 8.72
N ASP A 23 -16.50 4.75 8.76
CA ASP A 23 -15.12 5.17 9.07
C ASP A 23 -14.60 6.15 8.01
N SER A 24 -14.14 7.34 8.44
CA SER A 24 -13.69 8.40 7.53
C SER A 24 -12.44 8.03 6.72
N TYR A 25 -11.54 7.23 7.30
CA TYR A 25 -10.30 6.81 6.64
C TYR A 25 -10.54 5.67 5.67
N PHE A 26 -11.51 4.80 5.93
CA PHE A 26 -11.70 3.57 5.15
C PHE A 26 -12.95 3.55 4.26
N LYS A 27 -13.82 4.58 4.34
CA LYS A 27 -14.94 4.70 3.42
C LYS A 27 -14.48 4.68 1.97
N ARG A 28 -15.05 3.76 1.18
CA ARG A 28 -14.76 3.53 -0.24
C ARG A 28 -13.28 3.27 -0.53
N SER A 29 -12.54 2.70 0.43
CA SER A 29 -11.14 2.33 0.23
C SER A 29 -11.00 0.99 -0.49
N VAL A 30 -9.90 0.90 -1.25
CA VAL A 30 -9.35 -0.33 -1.82
C VAL A 30 -7.95 -0.47 -1.24
N ILE A 31 -7.68 -1.54 -0.50
CA ILE A 31 -6.44 -1.71 0.25
C ILE A 31 -5.67 -2.92 -0.29
N LEU A 32 -4.40 -2.76 -0.64
CA LEU A 32 -3.52 -3.88 -0.95
C LEU A 32 -2.81 -4.35 0.32
N LEU A 33 -2.89 -5.64 0.63
CA LEU A 33 -2.18 -6.23 1.76
C LEU A 33 -0.69 -6.46 1.42
N GLY A 34 0.20 -5.75 2.11
CA GLY A 34 1.66 -5.92 1.99
C GLY A 34 2.24 -6.91 3.00
N GLU A 35 1.56 -7.10 4.13
CA GLU A 35 1.90 -8.08 5.15
C GLU A 35 0.66 -8.67 5.79
N HIS A 36 0.70 -9.96 6.13
CA HIS A 36 -0.37 -10.64 6.85
C HIS A 36 0.20 -11.87 7.57
N GLY A 37 0.05 -11.93 8.89
CA GLY A 37 0.57 -13.02 9.72
C GLY A 37 0.11 -12.94 11.18
N GLU A 38 0.77 -13.69 12.06
CA GLU A 38 0.43 -13.76 13.48
C GLU A 38 0.68 -12.45 14.23
N GLU A 39 1.66 -11.65 13.77
CA GLU A 39 2.02 -10.37 14.37
C GLU A 39 1.09 -9.21 13.94
N GLY A 40 0.23 -9.44 12.95
CA GLY A 40 -0.72 -8.44 12.45
C GLY A 40 -0.81 -8.41 10.93
N THR A 41 -1.45 -7.36 10.41
CA THR A 41 -1.61 -7.12 8.97
C THR A 41 -1.25 -5.68 8.64
N VAL A 42 -0.55 -5.49 7.52
CA VAL A 42 -0.23 -4.17 6.96
C VAL A 42 -0.77 -4.10 5.53
N GLY A 43 -1.39 -2.97 5.20
CA GLY A 43 -1.84 -2.70 3.84
C GLY A 43 -1.82 -1.22 3.48
N PHE A 44 -2.00 -0.94 2.19
CA PHE A 44 -1.95 0.41 1.62
C PHE A 44 -3.24 0.72 0.87
N ILE A 45 -3.90 1.82 1.23
CA ILE A 45 -5.05 2.32 0.48
C ILE A 45 -4.57 2.82 -0.89
N LEU A 46 -5.04 2.17 -1.96
CA LEU A 46 -4.59 2.42 -3.33
C LEU A 46 -5.27 3.60 -4.02
N ASN A 47 -6.45 4.00 -3.54
CA ASN A 47 -7.39 4.86 -4.27
C ASN A 47 -7.70 6.19 -3.54
N LYS A 48 -6.79 6.66 -2.69
CA LYS A 48 -6.89 7.94 -2.00
C LYS A 48 -5.62 8.78 -2.23
N PRO A 49 -5.52 9.54 -3.33
CA PRO A 49 -4.46 10.53 -3.47
C PRO A 49 -4.63 11.64 -2.42
N THR A 50 -3.53 12.25 -1.99
CA THR A 50 -3.53 13.47 -1.18
C THR A 50 -3.43 14.70 -2.10
N ASP A 51 -3.54 15.89 -1.51
CA ASP A 51 -3.29 17.15 -2.21
C ASP A 51 -1.78 17.48 -2.34
N LEU A 52 -0.91 16.61 -1.83
CA LEU A 52 0.55 16.79 -1.82
C LEU A 52 1.24 15.89 -2.86
N GLY A 53 2.31 16.40 -3.45
CA GLY A 53 3.28 15.59 -4.19
C GLY A 53 4.35 14.99 -3.29
N LEU A 54 5.13 14.06 -3.82
CA LEU A 54 6.27 13.47 -3.11
C LEU A 54 7.30 14.52 -2.67
N ASN A 55 7.66 15.45 -3.56
CA ASN A 55 8.63 16.49 -3.26
C ASN A 55 8.12 17.54 -2.26
N ASP A 56 6.80 17.62 -2.00
CA ASP A 56 6.25 18.45 -0.92
C ASP A 56 6.42 17.76 0.45
N ALA A 57 6.47 16.43 0.47
CA ALA A 57 6.60 15.62 1.68
C ALA A 57 8.06 15.26 2.02
N LEU A 58 8.95 15.21 1.03
CA LEU A 58 10.37 14.89 1.19
C LEU A 58 11.23 16.00 0.58
N GLU A 59 11.82 16.83 1.44
CA GLU A 59 12.69 17.94 1.03
C GLU A 59 13.98 17.47 0.34
N ASP A 60 14.57 16.35 0.79
CA ASP A 60 15.77 15.74 0.22
C ASP A 60 15.41 14.65 -0.80
N PHE A 61 14.65 15.00 -1.83
CA PHE A 61 14.30 14.09 -2.92
C PHE A 61 14.55 14.75 -4.27
N PRO A 62 15.17 14.06 -5.27
CA PRO A 62 15.37 14.62 -6.59
C PRO A 62 14.03 15.07 -7.21
N PRO A 63 14.02 16.05 -8.13
CA PRO A 63 12.78 16.50 -8.77
C PRO A 63 12.03 15.33 -9.41
N PHE A 64 10.90 14.95 -8.81
CA PHE A 64 10.15 13.74 -9.17
C PHE A 64 8.66 13.93 -8.86
N GLU A 65 8.00 14.72 -9.72
CA GLU A 65 6.60 15.08 -9.53
C GLU A 65 5.68 13.86 -9.72
N VAL A 66 5.34 13.22 -8.60
CA VAL A 66 4.35 12.15 -8.50
C VAL A 66 3.42 12.42 -7.31
N PRO A 67 2.14 12.02 -7.41
CA PRO A 67 1.20 12.19 -6.31
C PRO A 67 1.59 11.31 -5.12
N LEU A 68 1.42 11.84 -3.91
CA LEU A 68 1.46 11.07 -2.68
C LEU A 68 0.07 10.48 -2.40
N TYR A 69 -0.01 9.20 -2.06
CA TYR A 69 -1.26 8.57 -1.66
C TYR A 69 -1.34 8.49 -0.14
N PHE A 70 -2.55 8.55 0.41
CA PHE A 70 -2.79 8.24 1.80
C PHE A 70 -2.83 6.72 1.95
N GLY A 71 -1.80 6.11 2.56
CA GLY A 71 -1.70 4.66 2.73
C GLY A 71 -2.55 4.13 3.90
N GLY A 72 -2.78 4.98 4.91
CA GLY A 72 -3.66 4.73 6.04
C GLY A 72 -3.29 5.59 7.25
N PRO A 73 -4.05 5.48 8.36
CA PRO A 73 -3.94 6.39 9.50
C PRO A 73 -2.75 6.10 10.43
N VAL A 74 -2.03 5.01 10.23
CA VAL A 74 -0.90 4.61 11.09
C VAL A 74 0.39 5.20 10.54
N GLN A 75 1.18 5.84 11.40
CA GLN A 75 2.48 6.44 11.07
C GLN A 75 2.43 7.34 9.82
N THR A 76 1.51 8.30 9.77
CA THR A 76 1.31 9.17 8.60
C THR A 76 2.51 10.08 8.27
N ASP A 77 3.49 10.15 9.17
CA ASP A 77 4.78 10.82 9.03
C ASP A 77 5.84 9.97 8.31
N THR A 78 5.55 8.70 8.01
CA THR A 78 6.44 7.81 7.26
C THR A 78 6.02 7.68 5.80
N ILE A 79 7.01 7.39 4.94
CA ILE A 79 6.80 7.14 3.52
C ILE A 79 7.04 5.66 3.21
N HIS A 80 6.04 5.05 2.59
CA HIS A 80 6.12 3.71 2.00
C HIS A 80 5.97 3.81 0.49
N PHE A 81 6.43 2.80 -0.25
CA PHE A 81 6.25 2.78 -1.70
C PHE A 81 6.11 1.36 -2.25
N LEU A 82 5.31 1.25 -3.31
CA LEU A 82 5.16 0.05 -4.12
C LEU A 82 5.77 0.30 -5.50
N HIS A 83 6.47 -0.68 -6.06
CA HIS A 83 7.18 -0.51 -7.32
C HIS A 83 7.28 -1.80 -8.15
N THR A 84 7.72 -1.67 -9.41
CA THR A 84 7.92 -2.78 -10.37
C THR A 84 9.39 -3.08 -10.66
N ILE A 85 10.32 -2.33 -10.06
CA ILE A 85 11.78 -2.42 -10.26
C ILE A 85 12.34 -3.81 -9.89
N GLY A 86 11.67 -4.53 -8.99
CA GLY A 86 12.05 -5.86 -8.55
C GLY A 86 13.23 -5.88 -7.59
N ALA A 87 13.86 -7.05 -7.47
CA ALA A 87 15.00 -7.30 -6.59
C ALA A 87 16.26 -6.44 -6.89
N LYS A 88 16.27 -5.66 -7.98
CA LYS A 88 17.32 -4.67 -8.24
C LYS A 88 17.37 -3.57 -7.19
N LEU A 89 16.23 -3.27 -6.57
CA LEU A 89 16.17 -2.33 -5.46
C LEU A 89 16.35 -3.14 -4.17
N GLU A 90 17.51 -2.98 -3.51
CA GLU A 90 17.85 -3.75 -2.33
C GLU A 90 16.85 -3.52 -1.18
N GLY A 91 16.52 -4.57 -0.43
CA GLY A 91 15.56 -4.51 0.68
C GLY A 91 14.09 -4.58 0.27
N SER A 92 13.80 -4.73 -1.03
CA SER A 92 12.43 -4.85 -1.52
C SER A 92 11.84 -6.23 -1.23
N LYS A 93 10.56 -6.25 -0.83
CA LYS A 93 9.78 -7.48 -0.58
C LYS A 93 8.75 -7.68 -1.70
N GLU A 94 8.79 -8.80 -2.40
CA GLU A 94 7.75 -9.11 -3.40
C GLU A 94 6.44 -9.46 -2.70
N ILE A 95 5.36 -8.73 -3.01
CA ILE A 95 4.03 -8.95 -2.42
C ILE A 95 3.03 -9.52 -3.43
N LEU A 96 3.24 -9.25 -4.72
CA LEU A 96 2.56 -9.85 -5.87
C LEU A 96 3.58 -10.04 -6.99
N PRO A 97 3.35 -10.96 -7.94
CA PRO A 97 4.23 -11.10 -9.10
C PRO A 97 4.46 -9.77 -9.80
N GLY A 98 5.70 -9.27 -9.74
CA GLY A 98 6.09 -7.99 -10.34
C GLY A 98 5.71 -6.73 -9.53
N ILE A 99 5.10 -6.85 -8.35
CA ILE A 99 4.85 -5.73 -7.43
C ILE A 99 5.60 -5.97 -6.13
N TRP A 100 6.44 -4.99 -5.81
CA TRP A 100 7.37 -5.03 -4.70
C TRP A 100 7.07 -3.89 -3.74
N TRP A 101 7.29 -4.13 -2.46
CA TRP A 101 7.10 -3.16 -1.39
C TRP A 101 8.45 -2.81 -0.76
N GLY A 102 8.67 -1.50 -0.57
CA GLY A 102 9.83 -0.97 0.14
C GLY A 102 11.11 -1.12 -0.66
N GLY A 103 12.24 -1.06 0.04
CA GLY A 103 13.58 -1.04 -0.56
C GLY A 103 14.36 0.21 -0.18
N SER A 104 15.60 0.29 -0.67
CA SER A 104 16.50 1.40 -0.41
C SER A 104 16.07 2.67 -1.14
N LEU A 105 15.54 3.66 -0.41
CA LEU A 105 15.16 4.96 -0.97
C LEU A 105 16.36 5.66 -1.64
N GLU A 106 17.55 5.55 -1.05
CA GLU A 106 18.78 6.14 -1.60
C GLU A 106 19.17 5.51 -2.94
N MET A 107 19.02 4.19 -3.07
CA MET A 107 19.25 3.51 -4.34
C MET A 107 18.20 3.91 -5.39
N PHE A 108 16.95 4.14 -4.96
CA PHE A 108 15.91 4.64 -5.85
C PHE A 108 16.22 6.06 -6.36
N LYS A 109 16.66 6.97 -5.48
CA LYS A 109 17.12 8.32 -5.88
C LYS A 109 18.22 8.24 -6.95
N LEU A 110 19.22 7.37 -6.76
CA LEU A 110 20.29 7.15 -7.75
C LEU A 110 19.77 6.60 -9.09
N MET A 111 18.78 5.70 -9.05
CA MET A 111 18.14 5.17 -10.26
C MET A 111 17.38 6.25 -11.04
N ILE A 112 16.76 7.22 -10.35
CA ILE A 112 16.14 8.39 -10.98
C ILE A 112 17.20 9.21 -11.71
N ASP A 113 18.29 9.57 -11.02
CA ASP A 113 19.36 10.41 -11.60
C ASP A 113 20.02 9.77 -12.83
N THR A 114 20.13 8.43 -12.81
CA THR A 114 20.68 7.64 -13.92
C THR A 114 19.64 7.24 -14.97
N HIS A 115 18.41 7.75 -14.87
CA HIS A 115 17.31 7.52 -15.81
C HIS A 115 16.96 6.03 -16.03
N GLN A 116 17.15 5.21 -14.99
CA GLN A 116 16.85 3.77 -15.03
C GLN A 116 15.39 3.46 -14.66
N VAL A 117 14.73 4.39 -13.98
CA VAL A 117 13.35 4.27 -13.49
C VAL A 117 12.59 5.58 -13.76
N GLY A 118 11.28 5.46 -13.95
CA GLY A 118 10.38 6.57 -14.20
C GLY A 118 9.22 6.62 -13.22
N LYS A 119 8.35 7.61 -13.43
CA LYS A 119 7.16 7.88 -12.60
C LYS A 119 6.16 6.74 -12.59
N ASP A 120 6.10 5.95 -13.65
CA ASP A 120 5.17 4.82 -13.79
C ASP A 120 5.64 3.55 -13.07
N ASP A 121 6.89 3.50 -12.62
CA ASP A 121 7.48 2.33 -11.96
C ASP A 121 7.20 2.28 -10.46
N ILE A 122 6.67 3.35 -9.87
CA ILE A 122 6.54 3.51 -8.42
C ILE A 122 5.28 4.26 -8.01
N ARG A 123 4.77 3.95 -6.81
CA ARG A 123 3.74 4.71 -6.13
C ARG A 123 4.12 4.90 -4.67
N PHE A 124 4.03 6.13 -4.18
CA PHE A 124 4.34 6.51 -2.80
C PHE A 124 3.09 6.67 -1.95
N PHE A 125 3.24 6.35 -0.66
CA PHE A 125 2.17 6.37 0.33
C PHE A 125 2.67 7.03 1.62
N ALA A 126 1.86 7.93 2.18
CA ALA A 126 2.01 8.43 3.54
C ALA A 126 1.30 7.48 4.51
N GLY A 127 2.05 6.93 5.46
CA GLY A 127 1.57 5.95 6.43
C GLY A 127 1.02 4.66 5.81
N TYR A 128 0.35 3.87 6.64
CA TYR A 128 -0.23 2.59 6.24
C TYR A 128 -1.50 2.26 7.03
N SER A 129 -2.23 1.27 6.54
CA SER A 129 -3.38 0.67 7.21
C SER A 129 -2.90 -0.55 8.01
N GLY A 130 -3.02 -0.49 9.33
CA GLY A 130 -2.56 -1.54 10.23
C GLY A 130 -3.73 -2.22 10.92
N TRP A 131 -3.61 -3.54 11.10
CA TRP A 131 -4.50 -4.33 11.96
C TRP A 131 -3.68 -5.11 12.96
N GLU A 132 -4.10 -5.04 14.21
CA GLU A 132 -3.58 -5.89 15.28
C GLU A 132 -3.90 -7.37 15.00
N PRO A 133 -3.20 -8.32 15.66
CA PRO A 133 -3.49 -9.74 15.54
C PRO A 133 -4.99 -10.04 15.70
N ASN A 134 -5.54 -10.82 14.76
CA ASN A 134 -6.96 -11.19 14.66
C ASN A 134 -7.97 -10.07 14.35
N GLN A 135 -7.60 -8.80 14.44
CA GLN A 135 -8.53 -7.69 14.20
C GLN A 135 -9.14 -7.76 12.79
N LEU A 136 -8.32 -7.97 11.76
CA LEU A 136 -8.82 -8.11 10.38
C LEU A 136 -9.80 -9.30 10.23
N ASN A 137 -9.54 -10.40 10.91
CA ASN A 137 -10.41 -11.58 10.86
C ASN A 137 -11.79 -11.28 11.46
N ASP A 138 -11.84 -10.51 12.55
CA ASP A 138 -13.09 -10.09 13.19
C ASP A 138 -13.85 -9.07 12.33
N GLU A 139 -13.14 -8.16 11.67
CA GLU A 139 -13.74 -7.21 10.72
C GLU A 139 -14.31 -7.92 9.48
N LEU A 140 -13.63 -8.96 8.99
CA LEU A 140 -14.13 -9.81 7.89
C LEU A 140 -15.39 -10.58 8.31
N ARG A 141 -15.45 -11.12 9.53
CA ARG A 141 -16.66 -11.76 10.08
C ARG A 141 -17.82 -10.77 10.21
N SER A 142 -17.51 -9.52 10.52
CA SER A 142 -18.47 -8.42 10.60
C SER A 142 -18.88 -7.87 9.23
N LYS A 143 -18.34 -8.42 8.13
CA LYS A 143 -18.58 -8.03 6.74
C LYS A 143 -18.18 -6.58 6.43
N THR A 144 -17.23 -6.03 7.18
CA THR A 144 -16.65 -4.70 6.95
C THR A 144 -15.83 -4.67 5.65
N TRP A 145 -15.24 -5.82 5.29
CA TRP A 145 -14.36 -5.97 4.13
C TRP A 145 -14.78 -7.12 3.23
N LEU A 146 -14.55 -6.95 1.93
CA LEU A 146 -14.55 -8.02 0.94
C LEU A 146 -13.12 -8.27 0.46
N VAL A 147 -12.69 -9.53 0.45
CA VAL A 147 -11.36 -9.92 -0.05
C VAL A 147 -11.44 -10.24 -1.55
N SER A 148 -10.53 -9.67 -2.35
CA SER A 148 -10.41 -9.90 -3.79
C SER A 148 -8.96 -10.26 -4.19
N ASN A 149 -8.83 -10.82 -5.40
CA ASN A 149 -7.57 -10.88 -6.14
C ASN A 149 -7.25 -9.54 -6.79
#